data_AF-A0A381VZ09-F1
#
_entry.id   AF-A0A381VZ09-F1
#
_cell.length_a   1.000
_cell.length_b   1.000
_cell.length_c   1.000
_cell.angle_alpha   90.00
_cell.angle_beta   90.00
_cell.angle_gamma   90.00
#
_symmetry.space_group_name_H-M   'P 1'
#
loop_
_entity.id
_entity.type
_entity.pdbx_description
1 polymer ?
#
loop_
_entity_poly.entity_id
_entity_poly.type
_entity_poly.pdbx_seq_one_letter_code
_entity_poly.pdbx_strand_id
1 'polypeptide(L)' 'MDLTLIYTIVGFGLAAYSVIGNDSIQTLGTFLASNKERFNWYTLWFAASVPMTFTLIY' A
#
# COMPACT_ATOMS: atom_id res chain seq x y z
N MET A 1 -14.20 -27.69 5.12
CA MET A 1 -13.05 -26.94 4.60
C MET A 1 -11.82 -27.58 5.21
N ASP A 2 -10.91 -28.14 4.40
CA ASP A 2 -9.67 -28.71 4.90
C ASP A 2 -8.84 -27.64 5.62
N LEU A 3 -8.28 -27.98 6.79
CA LEU A 3 -7.41 -27.08 7.57
C LEU A 3 -6.26 -26.52 6.73
N THR A 4 -5.72 -27.33 5.84
CA THR A 4 -4.68 -26.95 4.87
C THR A 4 -5.11 -25.77 3.99
N LEU A 5 -6.35 -25.78 3.50
CA LEU A 5 -6.89 -24.75 2.62
C LEU A 5 -7.05 -23.41 3.36
N ILE A 6 -7.46 -23.45 4.63
CA ILE A 6 -7.55 -22.26 5.48
C ILE A 6 -6.15 -21.66 5.71
N TYR A 7 -5.15 -22.49 6.04
CA TYR A 7 -3.78 -22.02 6.22
C TYR A 7 -3.18 -21.45 4.92
N THR A 8 -3.49 -22.03 3.76
CA THR A 8 -3.04 -21.49 2.47
C THR A 8 -3.66 -20.12 2.17
N ILE A 9 -4.96 -19.95 2.38
CA ILE A 9 -5.63 -18.65 2.15
C ILE A 9 -5.07 -17.58 3.08
N VAL A 10 -4.93 -17.90 4.37
CA VAL A 10 -4.42 -16.95 5.37
C VAL A 10 -2.94 -16.62 5.08
N GLY A 11 -2.11 -17.63 4.80
CA GLY A 11 -0.71 -17.42 4.47
C GLY A 11 -0.50 -16.60 3.20
N PHE A 12 -1.30 -16.87 2.16
CA PHE A 12 -1.27 -16.11 0.91
C PHE A 12 -1.75 -14.66 1.11
N GLY A 13 -2.83 -14.46 1.86
CA GLY A 13 -3.34 -13.12 2.19
C GLY A 13 -2.34 -12.28 2.98
N LEU A 14 -1.67 -12.88 3.98
CA LEU A 14 -0.62 -12.22 4.76
C LEU A 14 0.61 -11.88 3.91
N ALA A 15 1.03 -12.79 3.02
CA ALA A 15 2.13 -12.54 2.10
C ALA A 15 1.81 -11.41 1.11
N ALA A 16 0.61 -11.43 0.51
CA ALA A 16 0.16 -10.37 -0.39
C ALA A 16 0.08 -9.01 0.32
N TYR A 17 -0.49 -8.97 1.54
CA TYR A 17 -0.56 -7.75 2.34
C TYR A 17 0.84 -7.19 2.67
N SER A 18 1.77 -8.06 3.05
CA SER A 18 3.15 -7.66 3.36
C SER A 18 3.88 -7.09 2.15
N VAL A 19 3.69 -7.67 0.95
CA VAL A 19 4.34 -7.20 -0.28
C VAL A 19 3.78 -5.85 -0.71
N ILE A 20 2.44 -5.69 -0.72
CA ILE A 20 1.78 -4.43 -1.08
C ILE A 20 2.21 -3.31 -0.12
N GLY A 21 2.22 -3.57 1.19
CA GLY A 21 2.63 -2.58 2.19
C GLY A 21 4.09 -2.13 2.06
N ASN A 22 5.01 -3.07 1.86
CA ASN A 22 6.44 -2.75 1.71
C ASN A 22 6.71 -1.88 0.49
N ASP A 23 6.13 -2.24 -0.66
CA ASP A 23 6.40 -1.52 -1.90
C ASP A 23 5.68 -0.15 -1.93
N SER A 24 4.49 -0.07 -1.31
CA SER A 24 3.71 1.18 -1.17
C SER A 24 4.44 2.21 -0.29
N ILE A 25 5.02 1.81 0.85
CA ILE A 25 5.75 2.74 1.71
C ILE A 25 7.05 3.21 1.05
N GLN A 26 7.70 2.35 0.26
CA GLN A 26 8.94 2.69 -0.42
C GLN A 26 8.72 3.69 -1.59
N THR A 27 7.68 3.49 -2.39
CA THR A 27 7.31 4.41 -3.48
C THR A 27 6.69 5.71 -2.94
N LEU A 28 5.77 5.62 -1.98
CA LEU A 28 5.15 6.81 -1.38
C LEU A 28 6.13 7.61 -0.50
N GLY A 29 7.03 6.93 0.22
CA GLY A 29 8.04 7.57 1.06
C GLY A 29 9.08 8.35 0.24
N THR A 30 9.53 7.80 -0.88
CA THR A 30 10.44 8.50 -1.80
C THR A 30 9.74 9.65 -2.56
N PHE A 31 8.47 9.49 -2.91
CA PHE A 31 7.63 10.57 -3.48
C PHE A 31 7.40 11.71 -2.48
N LEU A 32 7.11 11.38 -1.23
CA LEU A 32 6.89 12.34 -0.14
C LEU A 32 8.19 13.06 0.24
N ALA A 33 9.33 12.35 0.26
CA ALA A 33 10.63 12.94 0.55
C ALA A 33 11.13 13.88 -0.57
N SER A 34 10.94 13.50 -1.84
CA SER A 34 11.34 14.31 -3.00
C SER A 34 10.47 15.56 -3.22
N ASN A 35 9.23 15.56 -2.72
CA ASN A 35 8.32 16.71 -2.86
C ASN A 35 8.09 17.50 -1.57
N LYS A 36 8.71 17.09 -0.44
CA LYS A 36 8.59 17.74 0.88
C LYS A 36 8.98 19.22 0.88
N GLU A 37 9.85 19.62 -0.05
CA GLU A 37 10.36 20.98 -0.17
C GLU A 37 9.39 21.93 -0.90
N ARG A 38 8.46 21.40 -1.71
CA ARG A 38 7.52 22.20 -2.51
C ARG A 38 6.06 22.14 -2.07
N PHE A 39 5.64 21.10 -1.36
CA PHE A 39 4.23 20.88 -1.01
C PHE A 39 4.03 20.51 0.46
N ASN A 40 2.97 21.06 1.07
CA ASN A 40 2.55 20.70 2.42
C ASN A 40 2.18 19.21 2.49
N TRP A 41 2.56 18.55 3.59
CA TRP A 41 2.44 17.10 3.81
C TRP A 41 1.02 16.54 3.58
N TYR A 42 -0.01 17.34 3.90
CA TYR A 42 -1.42 17.00 3.67
C TYR A 42 -1.77 16.84 2.18
N THR A 43 -1.20 17.65 1.29
CA THR A 43 -1.48 17.61 -0.16
C THR A 43 -0.80 16.40 -0.80
N LEU A 44 0.39 16.04 -0.34
CA LEU A 44 1.12 14.85 -0.81
C LEU A 44 0.44 13.55 -0.37
N TRP A 45 -0.10 13.52 0.85
CA TRP A 45 -0.91 12.40 1.32
C TRP A 45 -2.18 12.20 0.49
N PHE A 46 -2.86 13.29 0.10
CA PHE A 46 -4.04 13.21 -0.75
C PHE A 46 -3.70 12.69 -2.15
N ALA A 47 -2.64 13.21 -2.77
CA ALA A 47 -2.18 12.74 -4.08
C ALA A 47 -1.70 11.28 -4.09
N ALA A 48 -1.17 10.78 -2.97
CA ALA A 48 -0.78 9.39 -2.77
C ALA A 48 -1.97 8.46 -2.52
N SER A 49 -2.91 8.89 -1.68
CA SER A 49 -4.05 8.07 -1.23
C SER A 49 -5.15 7.95 -2.27
N VAL A 50 -5.35 8.94 -3.14
CA VAL A 50 -6.37 8.91 -4.20
C VAL A 50 -6.15 7.77 -5.21
N PRO A 51 -4.99 7.64 -5.88
CA PRO A 51 -4.76 6.55 -6.82
C PRO A 51 -4.73 5.18 -6.12
N MET A 52 -4.16 5.08 -4.91
CA MET A 52 -4.15 3.85 -4.12
C MET A 52 -5.57 3.38 -3.75
N THR A 53 -6.43 4.30 -3.32
CA THR A 53 -7.84 4.01 -3.01
C THR A 53 -8.60 3.60 -4.27
N PHE A 54 -8.32 4.26 -5.41
CA PHE A 54 -8.92 3.92 -6.69
C PHE A 54 -8.55 2.50 -7.13
N THR A 55 -7.28 2.10 -7.01
CA THR A 55 -6.79 0.74 -7.34
C THR A 55 -7.28 -0.35 -6.38
N LEU A 56 -7.71 0.01 -5.17
CA LEU A 56 -8.29 -0.93 -4.22
C LEU A 56 -9.79 -1.14 -4.46
N ILE A 57 -10.46 -0.18 -5.08
CA ILE A 57 -11.91 -0.19 -5.34
C ILE A 57 -12.23 -0.76 -6.74
N TYR A 58 -11.35 -0.57 -7.72
CA TYR A 58 -11.50 -1.03 -9.10
C TYR A 58 -10.48 -2.11 -9.46
#